data_AF-A0A7C0VDY0-F1
#
_entry.id   AF-A0A7C0VDY0-F1
#
_cell.length_a   1.000
_cell.length_b   1.000
_cell.length_c   1.000
_cell.angle_alpha   90.00
_cell.angle_beta   90.00
_cell.angle_gamma   90.00
#
_symmetry.space_group_name_H-M   'P 1'
#
loop_
_entity.id
_entity.type
_entity.pdbx_description
1 polymer ?
#
loop_
_entity_poly.entity_id
_entity_poly.type
_entity_poly.pdbx_seq_one_letter_code
_entity_poly.pdbx_strand_id
1 'polypeptide(L)'
;MMNMVSNPKPRAWSQELYERAVEFHGHGGPFMVIGLRMGLYSLERLDAKGWFDMRCRAMVRWRPPDSCVIDGLQVSTGCTTGKHNLEVEEGEGVAAEFRKGEDSLVLRLREEVLLRVRETLSEEDGGGVEELMRWLREAPVDQLFEAA
;
A
#
# COMPACT_ATOMS: atom_id res chain seq x y z
N MET A 1 19.58 -3.63 23.82
CA MET A 1 20.03 -2.99 22.56
C MET A 1 19.41 -3.79 21.42
N MET A 2 18.66 -3.14 20.52
CA MET A 2 18.06 -3.81 19.36
C MET A 2 18.99 -3.70 18.15
N ASN A 3 19.13 -4.77 17.37
CA ASN A 3 19.90 -4.74 16.12
C ASN A 3 19.00 -4.18 15.02
N MET A 4 19.24 -2.92 14.65
CA MET A 4 18.41 -2.21 13.67
C MET A 4 18.81 -2.58 12.25
N VAL A 5 17.83 -2.63 11.34
CA VAL A 5 18.09 -2.71 9.90
C VAL A 5 18.81 -1.43 9.47
N SER A 6 19.98 -1.55 8.85
CA SER A 6 20.80 -0.41 8.41
C SER A 6 20.40 0.13 7.03
N ASN A 7 19.87 -0.74 6.17
CA ASN A 7 19.50 -0.39 4.81
C ASN A 7 18.07 0.20 4.76
N PRO A 8 17.84 1.26 3.97
CA PRO A 8 16.50 1.77 3.74
C PRO A 8 15.64 0.73 3.01
N LYS A 9 14.32 0.86 3.12
CA LYS A 9 13.36 0.13 2.29
C LYS A 9 13.60 0.40 0.80
N PRO A 10 13.37 -0.58 -0.09
CA PRO A 10 13.30 -0.33 -1.52
C PRO A 10 12.25 0.75 -1.84
N ARG A 11 12.58 1.65 -2.76
CA ARG A 11 11.69 2.73 -3.21
C ARG A 11 11.05 2.46 -4.57
N ALA A 12 11.46 1.39 -5.24
CA ALA A 12 10.93 0.97 -6.53
C ALA A 12 10.30 -0.42 -6.41
N TRP A 13 9.37 -0.70 -7.33
CA TRP A 13 8.80 -2.02 -7.48
C TRP A 13 9.88 -3.05 -7.85
N SER A 14 9.82 -4.24 -7.28
CA SER A 14 10.63 -5.39 -7.68
C SER A 14 9.84 -6.69 -7.54
N GLN A 15 10.28 -7.73 -8.25
CA GLN A 15 9.68 -9.06 -8.11
C GLN A 15 9.85 -9.59 -6.68
N GLU A 16 11.01 -9.37 -6.06
CA GLU A 16 11.28 -9.77 -4.67
C GLU A 16 10.33 -9.09 -3.68
N LEU A 17 10.04 -7.79 -3.86
CA LEU A 17 9.08 -7.08 -3.01
C LEU A 17 7.69 -7.71 -3.12
N TYR A 18 7.26 -8.00 -4.35
CA TYR A 18 5.96 -8.60 -4.60
C TYR A 18 5.85 -10.01 -3.99
N GLU A 19 6.87 -10.86 -4.19
CA GLU A 19 6.91 -12.21 -3.63
C GLU A 19 6.88 -12.19 -2.10
N ARG A 20 7.61 -11.27 -1.47
CA ARG A 20 7.54 -11.06 -0.02
C ARG A 20 6.17 -10.61 0.45
N ALA A 21 5.49 -9.78 -0.32
CA ALA A 21 4.13 -9.36 0.01
C ALA A 21 3.13 -10.52 -0.10
N VAL A 22 3.25 -11.32 -1.15
CA VAL A 22 2.45 -12.53 -1.37
C VAL A 22 2.69 -13.54 -0.25
N GLU A 23 3.94 -13.78 0.15
CA GLU A 23 4.27 -14.68 1.25
C GLU A 23 3.70 -14.19 2.59
N PHE A 24 3.83 -12.89 2.88
CA PHE A 24 3.28 -12.28 4.09
C PHE A 24 1.75 -12.32 4.15
N HIS A 25 1.09 -12.06 3.01
CA HIS A 25 -0.37 -11.95 2.92
C HIS A 25 -1.06 -13.32 2.73
N GLY A 26 -0.41 -14.25 2.04
CA GLY A 26 -0.92 -15.56 1.67
C GLY A 26 -1.37 -15.69 0.21
N HIS A 27 -1.53 -14.58 -0.52
CA HIS A 27 -1.80 -14.57 -1.97
C HIS A 27 -1.51 -13.20 -2.60
N GLY A 28 -1.53 -13.13 -3.94
CA GLY A 28 -1.57 -11.87 -4.68
C GLY A 28 -2.98 -11.31 -4.75
N GLY A 29 -3.15 -10.00 -4.57
CA GLY A 29 -4.46 -9.36 -4.68
C GLY A 29 -4.36 -7.85 -4.96
N PRO A 30 -5.37 -7.25 -5.62
CA PRO A 30 -5.30 -5.86 -6.07
C PRO A 30 -5.18 -4.87 -4.90
N PHE A 31 -5.88 -5.09 -3.79
CA PHE A 31 -5.78 -4.22 -2.60
C PHE A 31 -4.40 -4.28 -1.93
N MET A 32 -3.77 -5.46 -1.86
CA MET A 32 -2.38 -5.58 -1.40
C MET A 32 -1.42 -4.83 -2.33
N VAL A 33 -1.59 -4.97 -3.65
CA VAL A 33 -0.79 -4.22 -4.66
C VAL A 33 -0.96 -2.71 -4.49
N ILE A 34 -2.18 -2.24 -4.25
CA ILE A 34 -2.46 -0.82 -3.95
C ILE A 34 -1.66 -0.35 -2.73
N GLY A 35 -1.66 -1.12 -1.65
CA GLY A 35 -0.87 -0.81 -0.44
C GLY A 35 0.63 -0.75 -0.71
N LEU A 36 1.17 -1.68 -1.52
CA LEU A 36 2.58 -1.63 -1.95
C LEU A 36 2.89 -0.35 -2.74
N ARG A 37 2.02 0.00 -3.70
CA ARG A 37 2.17 1.19 -4.53
C ARG A 37 2.13 2.47 -3.71
N MET A 38 1.20 2.57 -2.77
CA MET A 38 1.11 3.71 -1.84
C MET A 38 2.40 3.86 -1.02
N GLY A 39 2.88 2.76 -0.43
CA GLY A 39 4.07 2.81 0.41
C GLY A 39 5.35 3.14 -0.35
N LEU A 40 5.57 2.54 -1.54
CA LEU A 40 6.72 2.87 -2.40
C LEU A 40 6.76 4.36 -2.75
N TYR A 41 5.63 4.90 -3.20
CA TYR A 41 5.53 6.32 -3.55
C TYR A 41 5.76 7.21 -2.34
N SER A 42 5.22 6.85 -1.17
CA SER A 42 5.43 7.62 0.07
C SER A 42 6.90 7.67 0.50
N LEU A 43 7.62 6.55 0.38
CA LEU A 43 9.05 6.47 0.72
C LEU A 43 9.89 7.36 -0.19
N GLU A 44 9.59 7.36 -1.49
CA GLU A 44 10.24 8.22 -2.47
C GLU A 44 9.94 9.70 -2.21
N ARG A 45 8.66 10.05 -2.07
CA ARG A 45 8.20 11.45 -2.02
C ARG A 45 8.58 12.17 -0.73
N LEU A 46 8.69 11.45 0.38
CA LEU A 46 9.12 11.97 1.69
C LEU A 46 10.62 11.74 1.95
N ASP A 47 11.35 11.11 1.02
CA ASP A 47 12.73 10.65 1.21
C ASP A 47 12.91 9.82 2.50
N ALA A 48 11.92 9.01 2.86
CA ALA A 48 11.97 8.19 4.07
C ALA A 48 12.88 6.97 3.88
N LYS A 49 13.52 6.52 4.97
CA LYS A 49 14.20 5.23 5.02
C LYS A 49 13.21 4.08 5.25
N GLY A 50 12.07 4.36 5.86
CA GLY A 50 11.11 3.37 6.30
C GLY A 50 11.41 2.87 7.72
N TRP A 51 10.60 1.91 8.16
CA TRP A 51 10.66 1.32 9.50
C TRP A 51 10.25 2.24 10.63
N PHE A 52 11.10 3.16 11.09
CA PHE A 52 10.88 3.96 12.31
C PHE A 52 10.94 5.47 12.07
N ASP A 53 11.46 5.92 10.93
CA ASP A 53 11.55 7.35 10.60
C ASP A 53 10.25 7.90 9.98
N MET A 54 9.26 7.05 9.77
CA MET A 54 7.95 7.43 9.23
C MET A 54 6.80 6.78 10.00
N ARG A 55 5.63 7.41 9.91
CA ARG A 55 4.34 6.90 10.39
C ARG A 55 3.37 6.78 9.23
N CYS A 56 2.44 5.85 9.34
CA CYS A 56 1.36 5.63 8.39
C CYS A 56 0.02 5.57 9.14
N ARG A 57 -1.01 6.22 8.61
CA ARG A 57 -2.40 6.06 9.03
C ARG A 57 -3.18 5.58 7.83
N ALA A 58 -3.66 4.34 7.87
CA ALA A 58 -4.48 3.74 6.83
C ALA A 58 -5.96 4.02 7.12
N MET A 59 -6.67 4.60 6.15
CA MET A 59 -8.09 4.90 6.20
C MET A 59 -8.79 3.98 5.19
N VAL A 60 -9.34 2.87 5.68
CA VAL A 60 -9.94 1.81 4.87
C VAL A 60 -11.12 1.20 5.62
N ARG A 61 -11.98 0.47 4.91
CA ARG A 61 -12.92 -0.42 5.59
C ARG A 61 -12.14 -1.54 6.26
N TRP A 62 -12.31 -1.76 7.56
CA TRP A 62 -11.53 -2.75 8.31
C TRP A 62 -12.06 -4.17 8.14
N ARG A 63 -12.21 -4.58 6.89
CA ARG A 63 -12.60 -5.92 6.47
C ARG A 63 -12.03 -6.25 5.09
N PRO A 64 -11.74 -7.53 4.80
CA PRO A 64 -11.36 -7.93 3.45
C PRO A 64 -12.46 -7.62 2.42
N PRO A 65 -12.09 -7.31 1.17
CA PRO A 65 -10.71 -7.23 0.68
C PRO A 65 -10.02 -5.86 0.92
N ASP A 66 -10.74 -4.82 1.34
CA ASP A 66 -10.21 -3.46 1.50
C ASP A 66 -9.05 -3.40 2.52
N SER A 67 -9.16 -4.15 3.62
CA SER A 67 -8.10 -4.19 4.64
C SER A 67 -6.79 -4.82 4.17
N CYS A 68 -6.76 -5.53 3.03
CA CYS A 68 -5.52 -6.10 2.47
C CYS A 68 -4.50 -5.01 2.05
N VAL A 69 -4.95 -3.75 1.89
CA VAL A 69 -4.07 -2.58 1.70
C VAL A 69 -3.06 -2.45 2.84
N ILE A 70 -3.48 -2.77 4.07
CA ILE A 70 -2.65 -2.64 5.27
C ILE A 70 -1.40 -3.52 5.15
N ASP A 71 -1.53 -4.75 4.64
CA ASP A 71 -0.40 -5.66 4.46
C ASP A 71 0.58 -5.14 3.41
N GLY A 72 0.07 -4.60 2.30
CA GLY A 72 0.90 -3.91 1.31
C GLY A 72 1.66 -2.73 1.90
N LEU A 73 1.01 -1.92 2.76
CA LEU A 73 1.66 -0.81 3.47
C LEU A 73 2.75 -1.30 4.41
N GLN A 74 2.48 -2.36 5.17
CA GLN A 74 3.47 -2.95 6.09
C GLN A 74 4.71 -3.46 5.36
N VAL A 75 4.51 -4.18 4.25
CA VAL A 75 5.60 -4.76 3.48
C VAL A 75 6.39 -3.71 2.72
N SER A 76 5.76 -2.65 2.20
CA SER A 76 6.47 -1.58 1.48
C SER A 76 7.19 -0.61 2.42
N THR A 77 6.48 0.00 3.37
CA THR A 77 7.01 1.07 4.25
C THR A 77 7.80 0.55 5.44
N GLY A 78 7.46 -0.66 5.90
CA GLY A 78 7.94 -1.16 7.18
C GLY A 78 7.28 -0.50 8.39
N CYS A 79 6.30 0.40 8.24
CA CYS A 79 5.40 0.75 9.34
C CYS A 79 4.54 -0.47 9.68
N THR A 80 4.38 -0.83 10.95
CA THR A 80 3.53 -1.98 11.32
C THR A 80 2.66 -1.65 12.52
N THR A 81 1.53 -2.36 12.63
CA THR A 81 0.64 -2.26 13.78
C THR A 81 1.38 -2.61 15.07
N GLY A 82 2.19 -3.67 15.06
CA GLY A 82 3.01 -4.06 16.20
C GLY A 82 4.12 -3.08 16.58
N LYS A 83 4.58 -2.21 15.66
CA LYS A 83 5.50 -1.11 15.97
C LYS A 83 4.78 0.18 16.37
N HIS A 84 3.45 0.19 16.35
CA HIS A 84 2.61 1.34 16.65
C HIS A 84 2.93 2.58 15.81
N ASN A 85 3.45 2.37 14.60
CA ASN A 85 3.65 3.43 13.62
C ASN A 85 2.89 3.18 12.32
N LEU A 86 2.03 2.17 12.32
CA LEU A 86 0.88 2.06 11.43
C LEU A 86 -0.38 2.08 12.29
N GLU A 87 -1.24 3.07 12.08
CA GLU A 87 -2.57 3.16 12.68
C GLU A 87 -3.63 2.83 11.61
N VAL A 88 -4.73 2.20 12.03
CA VAL A 88 -5.87 1.87 11.16
C VAL A 88 -7.08 2.65 11.63
N GLU A 89 -7.69 3.37 10.70
CA GLU A 89 -8.94 4.08 10.90
C GLU A 89 -9.99 3.51 9.95
N GLU A 90 -11.17 3.20 10.51
CA GLU A 90 -12.33 2.81 9.72
C GLU A 90 -12.77 3.99 8.85
N GLY A 91 -12.90 3.76 7.54
CA GLY A 91 -13.34 4.78 6.62
C GLY A 91 -13.89 4.22 5.31
N GLU A 92 -14.52 5.11 4.54
CA GLU A 92 -14.99 4.79 3.19
C GLU A 92 -13.91 5.05 2.15
N GLY A 93 -13.74 4.10 1.23
CA GLY A 93 -12.71 4.12 0.20
C GLY A 93 -11.38 3.54 0.67
N VAL A 94 -10.29 3.98 0.01
CA VAL A 94 -8.91 3.59 0.36
C VAL A 94 -8.03 4.82 0.36
N ALA A 95 -7.49 5.17 1.51
CA ALA A 95 -6.50 6.24 1.64
C ALA A 95 -5.42 5.89 2.67
N ALA A 96 -4.27 6.55 2.57
CA ALA A 96 -3.22 6.48 3.57
C ALA A 96 -2.53 7.84 3.73
N GLU A 97 -2.38 8.28 4.97
CA GLU A 97 -1.55 9.42 5.35
C GLU A 97 -0.18 8.92 5.79
N PHE A 98 0.87 9.56 5.32
CA PHE A 98 2.26 9.28 5.68
C PHE A 98 2.88 10.53 6.26
N ARG A 99 3.70 10.37 7.30
CA ARG A 99 4.44 11.48 7.93
C ARG A 99 5.89 11.10 8.19
N LYS A 100 6.80 12.02 7.90
CA LYS A 100 8.22 11.95 8.26
C LYS A 100 8.64 13.32 8.82
N GLY A 101 8.83 13.41 10.13
CA GLY A 101 9.04 14.71 10.78
C GLY A 101 7.82 15.63 10.61
N GLU A 102 8.03 16.81 10.03
CA GLU A 102 6.98 17.79 9.72
C GLU A 102 6.35 17.59 8.34
N ASP A 103 7.00 16.82 7.46
CA ASP A 103 6.49 16.54 6.12
C ASP A 103 5.37 15.49 6.16
N SER A 104 4.32 15.73 5.38
CA SER A 104 3.18 14.82 5.23
C SER A 104 2.82 14.60 3.77
N LEU A 105 2.24 13.44 3.49
CA LEU A 105 1.65 13.09 2.20
C LEU A 105 0.39 12.27 2.45
N VAL A 106 -0.72 12.65 1.83
CA VAL A 106 -1.95 11.86 1.80
C VAL A 106 -2.13 11.31 0.39
N LEU A 107 -2.32 9.99 0.30
CA LEU A 107 -2.69 9.32 -0.94
C LEU A 107 -4.10 8.78 -0.81
N ARG A 108 -4.98 9.18 -1.73
CA ARG A 108 -6.34 8.63 -1.84
C ARG A 108 -6.46 7.88 -3.15
N LEU A 109 -6.89 6.63 -3.09
CA LEU A 109 -7.21 5.85 -4.29
C LEU A 109 -8.39 6.53 -4.98
N ARG A 110 -8.21 6.81 -6.26
CA ARG A 110 -9.25 7.38 -7.12
C ARG A 110 -10.50 6.51 -7.14
N GLU A 111 -11.67 7.14 -7.13
CA GLU A 111 -12.95 6.43 -7.02
C GLU A 111 -13.17 5.52 -8.23
N GLU A 112 -12.84 5.98 -9.43
CA GLU A 112 -12.91 5.20 -10.67
C GLU A 112 -12.00 3.97 -10.64
N VAL A 113 -10.86 4.05 -9.96
CA VAL A 113 -9.94 2.91 -9.79
C VAL A 113 -10.51 1.92 -8.78
N LEU A 114 -11.07 2.42 -7.67
CA LEU A 114 -11.71 1.57 -6.67
C LEU A 114 -12.92 0.83 -7.23
N LEU A 115 -13.75 1.49 -8.05
CA LEU A 115 -14.89 0.88 -8.72
C LEU A 115 -14.42 -0.22 -9.67
N ARG A 116 -13.44 0.07 -10.54
CA ARG A 116 -12.84 -0.93 -11.44
C ARG A 116 -12.34 -2.15 -10.68
N VAL A 117 -11.63 -1.96 -9.56
CA VAL A 117 -11.13 -3.08 -8.74
C VAL A 117 -12.28 -3.93 -8.18
N ARG A 118 -13.34 -3.30 -7.67
CA ARG A 118 -14.50 -4.01 -7.11
C ARG A 118 -15.29 -4.75 -8.18
N GLU A 119 -15.47 -4.16 -9.35
CA GLU A 119 -16.14 -4.78 -10.49
C GLU A 119 -15.38 -6.03 -10.96
N THR A 120 -14.08 -5.92 -11.20
CA THR A 120 -13.25 -7.06 -11.60
C THR A 120 -13.25 -8.19 -10.56
N LEU A 121 -13.27 -7.86 -9.26
CA LEU A 121 -13.33 -8.88 -8.20
C LEU A 121 -14.72 -9.55 -8.06
N SER A 122 -15.76 -8.97 -8.67
CA SER A 122 -17.11 -9.53 -8.65
C SER A 122 -17.41 -10.44 -9.85
N GLU A 123 -16.52 -10.48 -10.86
CA GLU A 123 -16.64 -11.34 -12.03
C GLU A 123 -16.45 -12.83 -11.65
N GLU A 124 -17.34 -13.70 -12.14
CA GLU A 124 -17.42 -15.11 -11.72
C GLU A 124 -16.22 -15.95 -12.17
N ASP A 125 -15.54 -15.58 -13.26
CA ASP A 125 -14.41 -16.35 -13.81
C ASP A 125 -13.02 -15.86 -13.34
N GLY A 126 -12.97 -14.72 -12.63
CA GLY A 126 -11.73 -14.10 -12.14
C GLY A 126 -10.73 -13.69 -13.24
N GLY A 127 -11.13 -13.71 -14.53
CA GLY A 127 -10.23 -13.57 -15.67
C GLY A 127 -9.53 -12.21 -15.73
N GLY A 128 -10.19 -11.15 -15.27
CA GLY A 128 -9.65 -9.79 -15.28
C GLY A 128 -8.64 -9.49 -14.16
N VAL A 129 -8.53 -10.33 -13.12
CA VAL A 129 -7.78 -10.00 -11.91
C VAL A 129 -6.27 -9.89 -12.18
N GLU A 130 -5.70 -10.79 -12.97
CA GLU A 130 -4.28 -10.74 -13.30
C GLU A 130 -3.91 -9.51 -14.14
N GLU A 131 -4.77 -9.15 -15.10
CA GLU A 131 -4.59 -7.96 -15.92
C GLU A 131 -4.71 -6.68 -15.09
N LEU A 132 -5.73 -6.61 -14.23
CA LEU A 132 -5.90 -5.51 -13.28
C LEU A 132 -4.67 -5.36 -12.38
N MET A 133 -4.15 -6.47 -11.83
CA MET A 133 -2.95 -6.43 -11.00
C MET A 133 -1.72 -6.00 -11.80
N ARG A 134 -1.58 -6.40 -13.07
CA ARG A 134 -0.51 -5.87 -13.95
C ARG A 134 -0.64 -4.37 -14.13
N TRP A 135 -1.84 -3.88 -14.44
CA TRP A 135 -2.08 -2.44 -14.60
C TRP A 135 -1.82 -1.65 -13.31
N LEU A 136 -2.31 -2.10 -12.16
CA LEU A 136 -2.04 -1.46 -10.86
C LEU A 136 -0.54 -1.38 -10.54
N ARG A 137 0.25 -2.36 -10.98
CA ARG A 137 1.71 -2.40 -10.79
C ARG A 137 2.46 -1.43 -11.68
N GLU A 138 1.94 -1.10 -12.86
CA GLU A 138 2.65 -0.35 -13.90
C GLU A 138 2.13 1.07 -14.10
N ALA A 139 0.86 1.32 -13.80
CA ALA A 139 0.22 2.61 -14.03
C ALA A 139 0.97 3.74 -13.32
N PRO A 140 1.06 4.94 -13.92
CA PRO A 140 1.53 6.13 -13.24
C PRO A 140 0.78 6.41 -11.94
N VAL A 141 1.47 6.92 -10.92
CA VAL A 141 0.89 7.14 -9.58
C VAL A 141 -0.30 8.11 -9.64
N ASP A 142 -0.24 9.14 -10.47
CA ASP A 142 -1.29 10.15 -10.65
C ASP A 142 -2.56 9.59 -11.32
N GLN A 143 -2.46 8.46 -12.04
CA GLN A 143 -3.63 7.70 -12.54
C GLN A 143 -4.28 6.82 -11.48
N LEU A 144 -3.57 6.50 -10.40
CA LEU A 144 -4.07 5.66 -9.31
C LEU A 144 -4.56 6.49 -8.13
N PHE A 145 -3.84 7.56 -7.81
CA PHE A 145 -4.01 8.29 -6.57
C PHE A 145 -4.17 9.79 -6.80
N GLU A 146 -4.98 10.39 -5.95
CA GLU A 146 -4.92 11.82 -5.65
C GLU A 146 -3.91 12.01 -4.51
N ALA A 147 -2.99 12.96 -4.68
CA ALA A 147 -1.96 13.27 -3.71
C ALA A 147 -2.18 14.68 -3.14
N ALA A 148 -2.17 14.80 -1.82
CA ALA A 148 -2.29 16.07 -1.08
C ALA A 148 -1.25 16.17 0.02
#